data_AF-A0AAJ1LD07-F1
#
_entry.id   AF-A0AAJ1LD07-F1
#
_cell.length_a   1.000
_cell.length_b   1.000
_cell.length_c   1.000
_cell.angle_alpha   90.00
_cell.angle_beta   90.00
_cell.angle_gamma   90.00
#
_symmetry.space_group_name_H-M   'P 1'
#
loop_
_entity.id
_entity.type
_entity.pdbx_description
1 polymer ?
#
loop_
_entity_poly.entity_id
_entity_poly.type
_entity_poly.pdbx_seq_one_letter_code
_entity_poly.pdbx_strand_id
1 'polypeptide(L)' 'MNNYKLNVIYHNNKVGTLIYTNHLASFQYDTDWIANGFSISPFSLPLSTKI' A
#
# COMPACT_ATOMS: atom_id res chain seq x y z
N MET A 1 -11.35 -18.08 -7.47
CA MET A 1 -11.20 -16.61 -7.45
C MET A 1 -9.72 -16.29 -7.38
N ASN A 2 -9.18 -15.58 -8.36
CA ASN A 2 -7.76 -15.23 -8.37
C ASN A 2 -7.55 -13.95 -7.58
N ASN A 3 -6.73 -14.02 -6.53
CA ASN A 3 -6.28 -12.85 -5.77
C ASN A 3 -4.85 -12.55 -6.21
N TYR A 4 -4.64 -11.40 -6.86
CA TYR A 4 -3.30 -10.96 -7.23
C TYR A 4 -2.75 -10.07 -6.12
N LYS A 5 -1.59 -10.44 -5.57
CA LYS A 5 -0.91 -9.69 -4.52
C LYS A 5 0.39 -9.12 -5.07
N LEU A 6 0.58 -7.82 -4.93
CA LEU A 6 1.77 -7.10 -5.36
C LEU A 6 2.42 -6.41 -4.16
N ASN A 7 3.73 -6.56 -4.03
CA ASN A 7 4.52 -5.76 -3.09
C ASN A 7 4.95 -4.47 -3.78
N VAL A 8 4.66 -3.33 -3.15
CA VAL A 8 5.11 -2.02 -3.62
C VAL A 8 6.40 -1.68 -2.89
N ILE A 9 7.47 -1.45 -3.64
CA ILE A 9 8.83 -1.25 -3.13
C ILE A 9 9.37 0.09 -3.65
N TYR A 10 10.04 0.84 -2.77
CA TYR A 10 10.77 2.06 -3.11
C TYR A 10 12.16 2.01 -2.49
N HIS A 11 13.22 2.11 -3.30
CA HIS A 11 14.62 2.03 -2.85
C HIS A 11 14.86 0.86 -1.88
N ASN A 12 14.42 -0.34 -2.26
CA ASN A 12 14.54 -1.57 -1.47
C ASN A 12 13.73 -1.62 -0.17
N ASN A 13 13.01 -0.55 0.18
CA ASN A 13 12.09 -0.53 1.31
C ASN A 13 10.67 -0.90 0.87
N LYS A 14 10.02 -1.73 1.67
CA LYS A 14 8.63 -2.10 1.43
C LYS A 14 7.72 -0.94 1.81
N VAL A 15 7.01 -0.42 0.82
CA VAL A 15 6.05 0.68 0.99
C VAL A 15 4.69 0.15 1.42
N GLY A 16 4.28 -0.99 0.85
CA GLY A 16 2.98 -1.57 1.12
C GLY A 16 2.64 -2.78 0.25
N THR A 17 1.40 -3.21 0.34
CA THR A 17 0.83 -4.34 -0.40
C THR A 17 -0.41 -3.88 -1.15
N LEU A 18 -0.48 -4.19 -2.44
CA LEU A 18 -1.68 -4.06 -3.26
C LEU A 18 -2.32 -5.44 -3.45
N ILE A 19 -3.62 -5.54 -3.20
CA ILE A 19 -4.42 -6.74 -3.46
C ILE A 19 -5.45 -6.39 -4.52
N TYR A 20 -5.50 -7.18 -5.58
CA TYR A 20 -6.54 -7.09 -6.60
C TYR A 20 -7.39 -8.36 -6.59
N THR A 21 -8.69 -8.17 -6.35
CA THR A 21 -9.67 -9.26 -6.30
C THR A 21 -11.04 -8.76 -6.75
N ASN A 22 -11.74 -9.53 -7.58
CA ASN A 22 -13.11 -9.22 -8.02
C ASN A 22 -13.30 -7.78 -8.51
N HIS A 23 -12.40 -7.29 -9.37
CA HIS A 23 -12.37 -5.91 -9.87
C HIS A 23 -12.19 -4.80 -8.82
N LEU A 24 -11.87 -5.16 -7.58
CA LEU A 24 -11.54 -4.26 -6.50
C LEU A 24 -10.03 -4.27 -6.26
N ALA A 25 -9.46 -3.09 -6.03
CA ALA A 25 -8.09 -2.90 -5.60
C ALA A 25 -8.08 -2.34 -4.19
N SER A 26 -7.36 -2.99 -3.28
CA SER A 26 -7.06 -2.46 -1.96
C SER A 26 -5.56 -2.30 -1.79
N PHE A 27 -5.16 -1.24 -1.09
CA PHE A 27 -3.77 -0.96 -0.79
C PHE A 27 -3.59 -0.77 0.71
N GLN A 28 -2.56 -1.38 1.26
CA GLN A 28 -2.18 -1.25 2.66
C GLN A 28 -0.71 -0.87 2.76
N TYR A 29 -0.42 0.25 3.43
CA TYR A 29 0.94 0.63 3.75
C TYR A 29 1.60 -0.37 4.70
N ASP A 30 2.91 -0.52 4.56
CA ASP A 30 3.74 -1.19 5.55
C ASP A 30 3.87 -0.32 6.80
N THR A 31 3.87 -0.92 7.99
CA THR A 31 3.91 -0.17 9.25
C THR A 31 5.16 0.69 9.37
N ASP A 32 6.29 0.19 8.89
CA ASP A 32 7.56 0.92 8.96
C ASP A 32 7.56 2.11 7.99
N TRP A 33 6.84 1.96 6.86
CA TRP A 33 6.66 3.04 5.89
C TRP A 33 5.72 4.12 6.40
N ILE A 34 4.69 3.78 7.18
CA ILE A 34 3.83 4.79 7.79
C ILE A 34 4.62 5.65 8.79
N ALA A 35 5.53 5.04 9.55
CA ALA A 35 6.34 5.75 10.54
C ALA A 35 7.43 6.64 9.91
N ASN A 36 8.07 6.20 8.83
CA ASN A 36 9.30 6.82 8.31
C ASN A 36 9.21 7.32 6.87
N GLY A 37 8.10 7.04 6.18
CA GLY A 37 7.93 7.28 4.76
C GLY A 37 7.03 8.48 4.44
N PHE A 38 6.45 8.43 3.25
CA PHE A 38 5.55 9.46 2.72
C PHE A 38 4.39 8.81 1.96
N SER A 39 3.32 9.58 1.73
CA SER A 39 2.18 9.12 0.93
C SER A 39 2.58 8.94 -0.54
N ILE A 40 2.25 7.80 -1.14
CA ILE A 40 2.49 7.55 -2.57
C ILE A 40 1.46 8.22 -3.48
N SER A 41 0.33 8.68 -2.92
CA SER A 41 -0.65 9.54 -3.59
C SER A 41 -1.42 10.29 -2.50
N PRO A 42 -1.06 11.54 -2.18
CA PRO A 42 -1.65 12.28 -1.06
C PRO A 42 -3.18 12.36 -1.08
N PHE A 43 -3.78 12.29 -2.28
CA PHE A 43 -5.23 12.34 -2.46
C PHE A 43 -5.89 10.96 -2.44
N SER A 44 -5.31 9.95 -3.09
CA SER A 44 -5.93 8.63 -3.23
C SER A 44 -5.54 7.65 -2.13
N LEU A 45 -4.34 7.82 -1.56
CA LEU A 45 -3.72 6.94 -0.56
C LEU A 45 -3.00 7.81 0.48
N PRO A 46 -3.70 8.62 1.28
CA PRO A 46 -3.07 9.43 2.32
C PRO A 46 -2.25 8.54 3.26
N LEU A 47 -1.11 9.04 3.74
CA LEU A 47 -0.26 8.29 4.67
C LEU A 47 -0.91 8.28 6.04
N SER A 48 -1.70 7.26 6.34
CA SER A 48 -2.38 7.15 7.61
C SER A 48 -2.63 5.70 7.99
N THR A 49 -2.50 5.40 9.28
CA THR A 49 -2.99 4.17 9.92
C THR A 49 -4.49 4.23 10.24
N LYS A 50 -5.22 5.29 9.87
CA LYS A 50 -6.56 5.53 10.40
C LYS A 50 -7.51 4.36 10.10
N ILE A 51 -7.73 3.57 11.14
CA ILE A 51 -8.81 2.60 11.32
C ILE A 51 -10.11 3.39 11.49
#